data_AF-A0A6J8ADI0-F1
#
_entry.id   AF-A0A6J8ADI0-F1
#
_cell.length_a   1.000
_cell.length_b   1.000
_cell.length_c   1.000
_cell.angle_alpha   90.00
_cell.angle_beta   90.00
_cell.angle_gamma   90.00
#
_symmetry.space_group_name_H-M   'P 1'
#
loop_
_entity.id
_entity.type
_entity.pdbx_description
1 polymer ?
#
loop_
_entity_poly.entity_id
_entity_poly.type
_entity_poly.pdbx_seq_one_letter_code
_entity_poly.pdbx_strand_id
1 'polypeptide(L)'
;MAYYTPPERDQFEENVGATLMIQHCKQSAESKLQLQDYVGAYDDYTYALKVACAIPFVGEEMPKLLCNRSMVLLKMRRYTEALDDAMASINDFPYWIKGFWRASQVLKELGQLYRAVDILNEGLDACMKYSNKDDQLTFFTEMATILSHAKGCSVNPFLRSLKPSEKSTKVKVIQRLIYNKAWEAISYLVTGVSSGDNDELAKSFCDLDLSFVPVGDLLRETSVSQKKSWGIQLAIALLGYGSSFEQMELTLGQAAIHIGVQTALETGDLEFLKFLLATFIDSQAKKDMIDIKW
;
A
#
# COMPACT_ATOMS: atom_id res chain seq x y z
N MET A 1 -5.27 30.70 -36.97
CA MET A 1 -6.21 29.58 -36.76
C MET A 1 -5.73 28.43 -37.64
N ALA A 2 -5.18 27.36 -37.06
CA ALA A 2 -4.88 26.16 -37.83
C ALA A 2 -6.18 25.38 -38.00
N TYR A 3 -6.58 25.14 -39.25
CA TYR A 3 -7.79 24.39 -39.57
C TYR A 3 -7.59 22.91 -39.24
N TYR A 4 -8.51 22.34 -38.46
CA TYR A 4 -8.62 20.90 -38.27
C TYR A 4 -9.11 20.29 -39.59
N THR A 5 -8.24 19.58 -40.32
CA THR A 5 -8.60 18.74 -41.45
C THR A 5 -9.01 17.36 -40.91
N PRO A 6 -10.26 16.91 -41.14
CA PRO A 6 -10.67 15.56 -40.77
C PRO A 6 -9.83 14.50 -41.50
N PRO A 7 -9.52 13.36 -40.87
CA PRO A 7 -8.79 12.28 -41.53
C PRO A 7 -9.57 11.72 -42.72
N GLU A 8 -8.86 11.31 -43.77
CA GLU A 8 -9.44 10.67 -44.95
C GLU A 8 -10.10 9.34 -44.56
N ARG A 9 -11.12 8.91 -45.32
CA ARG A 9 -11.94 7.72 -45.00
C ARG A 9 -11.10 6.45 -44.79
N ASP A 10 -10.04 6.29 -45.57
CA ASP A 10 -9.14 5.13 -45.50
C ASP A 10 -8.29 5.15 -44.22
N GLN A 11 -7.81 6.33 -43.80
CA GLN A 11 -7.13 6.51 -42.50
C GLN A 11 -8.09 6.26 -41.33
N PHE A 12 -9.37 6.62 -41.48
CA PHE A 12 -10.37 6.35 -40.45
C PHE A 12 -10.62 4.84 -40.28
N GLU A 13 -10.78 4.09 -41.38
CA GLU A 13 -10.97 2.64 -41.34
C GLU A 13 -9.72 1.90 -40.83
N GLU A 14 -8.53 2.35 -41.21
CA GLU A 14 -7.25 1.82 -40.71
C GLU A 14 -7.09 2.04 -39.20
N ASN A 15 -7.45 3.23 -38.71
CA ASN A 15 -7.43 3.54 -37.27
C ASN A 15 -8.43 2.70 -36.47
N VAL A 16 -9.61 2.42 -37.02
CA VAL A 16 -10.61 1.54 -36.40
C VAL A 16 -10.11 0.10 -36.34
N GLY A 17 -9.52 -0.40 -37.43
CA GLY A 17 -8.90 -1.73 -37.49
C GLY A 17 -7.78 -1.90 -36.46
N ALA A 18 -6.87 -0.93 -36.38
CA ALA A 18 -5.78 -0.93 -35.40
C ALA A 18 -6.30 -0.91 -33.95
N THR A 19 -7.33 -0.12 -33.67
CA THR A 19 -7.95 -0.06 -32.34
C THR A 19 -8.57 -1.40 -31.93
N LEU A 20 -9.26 -2.08 -32.85
CA LEU A 20 -9.82 -3.41 -32.62
C LEU A 20 -8.71 -4.45 -32.38
N MET A 21 -7.60 -4.37 -33.13
CA MET A 21 -6.45 -5.25 -32.93
C MET A 21 -5.83 -5.05 -31.55
N ILE A 22 -5.64 -3.80 -31.11
CA ILE A 22 -5.12 -3.49 -29.76
C ILE A 22 -6.05 -4.09 -28.69
N GLN A 23 -7.37 -3.91 -28.84
CA GLN A 23 -8.33 -4.46 -27.90
C GLN A 23 -8.29 -5.99 -27.86
N HIS A 24 -8.23 -6.66 -29.02
CA HIS A 24 -8.11 -8.11 -29.10
C HIS A 24 -6.83 -8.61 -28.40
N CYS A 25 -5.69 -7.95 -28.64
CA CYS A 25 -4.43 -8.32 -28.01
C CYS A 25 -4.48 -8.15 -26.48
N LYS A 26 -5.13 -7.08 -25.98
CA LYS A 26 -5.33 -6.89 -24.54
C LYS A 26 -6.16 -8.01 -23.92
N GLN A 27 -7.27 -8.39 -24.55
CA GLN A 27 -8.14 -9.48 -24.06
C GLN A 27 -7.43 -10.83 -24.08
N SER A 28 -6.67 -11.11 -25.14
CA SER A 28 -5.82 -12.29 -25.23
C SER A 28 -4.76 -12.31 -24.13
N ALA A 29 -4.06 -11.19 -23.92
CA ALA A 29 -3.06 -11.07 -22.86
C ALA A 29 -3.66 -11.25 -21.46
N GLU A 30 -4.84 -10.68 -21.19
CA GLU A 30 -5.56 -10.86 -19.92
C GLU A 30 -5.93 -12.33 -19.68
N SER A 31 -6.36 -13.04 -20.72
CA SER A 31 -6.68 -14.47 -20.65
C SER A 31 -5.44 -15.30 -20.36
N LYS A 32 -4.31 -14.99 -21.01
CA LYS A 32 -3.00 -15.62 -20.75
C LYS A 32 -2.49 -15.33 -19.33
N LEU A 33 -2.71 -14.13 -18.81
CA LEU A 33 -2.37 -13.77 -17.43
C LEU A 33 -3.14 -14.61 -16.40
N GLN A 34 -4.41 -14.92 -16.66
CA GLN A 34 -5.21 -15.83 -15.82
C GLN A 34 -4.62 -17.25 -15.83
N LEU A 35 -4.09 -17.68 -16.97
CA LEU A 35 -3.40 -18.97 -17.14
C LEU A 35 -1.93 -18.95 -16.67
N GLN A 36 -1.45 -17.83 -16.12
CA GLN A 36 -0.04 -17.60 -15.75
C GLN A 36 0.96 -17.73 -16.92
N ASP A 37 0.49 -17.66 -18.16
CA ASP A 37 1.32 -17.58 -19.35
C ASP A 37 1.85 -16.14 -19.53
N TYR A 38 2.89 -15.81 -18.78
CA TYR A 38 3.49 -14.47 -18.82
C TYR A 38 4.26 -14.21 -20.12
N VAL A 39 4.81 -15.24 -20.76
CA VAL A 39 5.52 -15.09 -22.04
C VAL A 39 4.53 -14.73 -23.13
N GLY A 40 3.44 -15.47 -23.27
CA GLY A 40 2.43 -15.18 -24.27
C GLY A 40 1.71 -13.85 -24.03
N ALA A 41 1.49 -13.45 -22.77
CA ALA A 41 0.93 -12.13 -22.43
C ALA A 41 1.90 -10.99 -22.79
N TYR A 42 3.20 -11.19 -22.59
CA TYR A 42 4.23 -10.24 -22.99
C TYR A 42 4.27 -10.04 -24.50
N ASP A 43 4.17 -11.12 -25.27
CA ASP A 43 4.15 -11.08 -26.73
C ASP A 43 2.93 -10.31 -27.25
N ASP A 44 1.75 -10.57 -26.67
CA ASP A 44 0.51 -9.88 -27.03
C ASP A 44 0.57 -8.37 -26.73
N TYR A 45 1.05 -7.97 -25.54
CA TYR A 45 1.22 -6.55 -25.23
C TYR A 45 2.30 -5.88 -26.08
N THR A 46 3.37 -6.61 -26.41
CA THR A 46 4.42 -6.11 -27.30
C THR A 46 3.89 -5.90 -28.71
N TYR A 47 3.07 -6.81 -29.22
CA TYR A 47 2.41 -6.64 -30.50
C TYR A 47 1.43 -5.46 -30.47
N ALA A 48 0.60 -5.35 -29.42
CA ALA A 48 -0.32 -4.23 -29.25
C ALA A 48 0.41 -2.87 -29.23
N LEU A 49 1.57 -2.78 -28.56
CA LEU A 49 2.39 -1.58 -28.55
C LEU A 49 2.95 -1.25 -29.93
N LYS A 50 3.40 -2.25 -30.70
CA LYS A 50 3.85 -2.03 -32.09
C LYS A 50 2.74 -1.44 -32.96
N VAL A 51 1.52 -1.98 -32.85
CA VAL A 51 0.35 -1.46 -33.56
C VAL A 51 0.02 -0.04 -33.09
N ALA A 52 0.03 0.21 -31.77
CA ALA A 52 -0.22 1.52 -31.21
C ALA A 52 0.80 2.58 -31.70
N CYS A 53 2.08 2.24 -31.80
CA CYS A 53 3.10 3.17 -32.31
C CYS A 53 2.92 3.51 -33.80
N ALA A 54 2.22 2.67 -34.57
CA ALA A 54 2.03 2.87 -36.01
C ALA A 54 0.89 3.83 -36.35
N ILE A 55 -0.01 4.15 -35.40
CA ILE A 55 -1.17 5.01 -35.63
C ILE A 55 -1.01 6.38 -34.94
N PRO A 56 -1.37 7.51 -35.61
CA PRO A 56 -1.11 8.86 -35.09
C PRO A 56 -1.84 9.22 -33.79
N PHE A 57 -2.93 8.53 -33.46
CA PHE A 57 -3.73 8.82 -32.27
C PHE A 57 -4.31 7.54 -31.67
N VAL A 58 -3.76 7.10 -30.54
CA VAL A 58 -4.22 5.89 -29.81
C VAL A 58 -4.93 6.23 -28.49
N GLY A 59 -5.24 7.51 -28.28
CA GLY A 59 -5.81 8.00 -27.02
C GLY A 59 -5.00 7.53 -25.80
N GLU A 60 -5.71 7.04 -24.78
CA GLU A 60 -5.11 6.59 -23.51
C GLU A 60 -4.61 5.13 -23.54
N GLU A 61 -4.56 4.46 -24.70
CA GLU A 61 -4.18 3.05 -24.74
C GLU A 61 -2.68 2.84 -24.59
N MET A 62 -1.85 3.76 -25.08
CA MET A 62 -0.39 3.67 -24.97
C MET A 62 0.10 3.53 -23.51
N PRO A 63 -0.24 4.43 -22.57
CA PRO A 63 0.19 4.28 -21.18
C PRO A 63 -0.41 3.05 -20.49
N LYS A 64 -1.62 2.60 -20.88
CA LYS A 64 -2.22 1.35 -20.39
C LYS A 64 -1.38 0.14 -20.81
N LEU A 65 -1.00 0.06 -22.08
CA LEU A 65 -0.21 -1.02 -22.63
C LEU A 65 1.19 -1.08 -22.00
N LEU A 66 1.87 0.08 -21.86
CA LEU A 66 3.16 0.19 -21.18
C LEU A 66 3.07 -0.29 -19.72
N CYS A 67 2.10 0.21 -18.95
CA CYS A 67 1.89 -0.20 -17.57
C CYS A 67 1.56 -1.70 -17.43
N ASN A 68 0.77 -2.25 -18.35
CA ASN A 68 0.42 -3.66 -18.33
C ASN A 68 1.62 -4.54 -18.70
N ARG A 69 2.39 -4.17 -19.73
CA ARG A 69 3.60 -4.91 -20.11
C ARG A 69 4.66 -4.82 -19.01
N SER A 70 4.84 -3.66 -18.37
CA SER A 70 5.68 -3.50 -17.17
C SER A 70 5.30 -4.49 -16.06
N MET A 71 4.00 -4.65 -15.78
CA MET A 71 3.52 -5.64 -14.79
C MET A 71 3.86 -7.08 -15.20
N VAL A 72 3.72 -7.44 -16.48
CA VAL A 72 4.07 -8.77 -16.98
C VAL A 72 5.58 -9.01 -16.85
N LEU A 73 6.40 -8.04 -17.27
CA LEU A 73 7.85 -8.08 -17.13
C LEU A 73 8.28 -8.23 -15.67
N LEU A 74 7.61 -7.53 -14.75
CA LEU A 74 7.82 -7.67 -13.31
C LEU A 74 7.54 -9.11 -12.83
N LYS A 75 6.41 -9.72 -13.26
CA LYS A 75 6.10 -11.13 -12.97
C LYS A 75 7.12 -12.10 -13.56
N MET A 76 7.75 -11.75 -14.68
CA MET A 76 8.86 -12.49 -15.28
C MET A 76 10.23 -12.19 -14.64
N ARG A 77 10.30 -11.34 -13.61
CA ARG A 77 11.54 -10.85 -12.98
C ARG A 77 12.50 -10.14 -13.94
N ARG A 78 11.99 -9.58 -15.03
CA ARG A 78 12.72 -8.73 -15.99
C ARG A 78 12.66 -7.28 -15.54
N TYR A 79 13.28 -7.00 -14.39
CA TYR A 79 13.09 -5.73 -13.67
C TYR A 79 13.52 -4.49 -14.45
N THR A 80 14.64 -4.53 -15.18
CA THR A 80 15.13 -3.38 -15.96
C THR A 80 14.12 -2.98 -17.03
N GLU A 81 13.65 -3.94 -17.83
CA GLU A 81 12.66 -3.67 -18.88
C GLU A 81 11.31 -3.25 -18.30
N ALA A 82 10.92 -3.83 -17.16
CA ALA A 82 9.71 -3.42 -16.45
C ALA A 82 9.78 -1.95 -16.00
N LEU A 83 10.96 -1.51 -15.53
CA LEU A 83 11.19 -0.14 -15.14
C LEU A 83 11.20 0.79 -16.35
N ASP A 84 11.83 0.38 -17.45
CA ASP A 84 11.86 1.16 -18.70
C ASP A 84 10.44 1.42 -19.22
N ASP A 85 9.57 0.41 -19.25
CA ASP A 85 8.16 0.57 -19.65
C ASP A 85 7.40 1.51 -18.71
N ALA A 86 7.61 1.38 -17.38
CA ALA A 86 6.94 2.23 -16.41
C ALA A 86 7.41 3.69 -16.52
N MET A 87 8.72 3.92 -16.70
CA MET A 87 9.30 5.25 -16.88
C MET A 87 8.89 5.87 -18.21
N ALA A 88 8.81 5.10 -19.30
CA ALA A 88 8.25 5.58 -20.57
C ALA A 88 6.81 6.06 -20.39
N SER A 89 5.99 5.31 -19.63
CA SER A 89 4.64 5.74 -19.31
C SER A 89 4.60 7.05 -18.51
N ILE A 90 5.52 7.27 -17.57
CA ILE A 90 5.58 8.50 -16.76
C ILE A 90 6.03 9.68 -17.61
N ASN A 91 7.09 9.51 -18.39
CA ASN A 91 7.71 10.57 -19.17
C ASN A 91 6.78 11.08 -20.28
N ASP A 92 6.13 10.15 -21.00
CA ASP A 92 5.29 10.49 -22.13
C ASP A 92 3.85 10.83 -21.70
N PHE A 93 3.39 10.26 -20.57
CA PHE A 93 2.02 10.41 -20.08
C PHE A 93 2.00 10.71 -18.56
N PRO A 94 2.47 11.89 -18.12
CA PRO A 94 2.61 12.22 -16.70
C PRO A 94 1.28 12.32 -15.93
N TYR A 95 0.14 12.40 -16.64
CA TYR A 95 -1.20 12.32 -16.04
C TYR A 95 -1.62 10.87 -15.70
N TRP A 96 -0.94 9.87 -16.27
CA TRP A 96 -1.24 8.46 -16.07
C TRP A 96 -0.56 7.94 -14.79
N ILE A 97 -1.21 8.20 -13.66
CA ILE A 97 -0.67 7.90 -12.32
C ILE A 97 -0.24 6.44 -12.10
N LYS A 98 -0.83 5.49 -12.83
CA LYS A 98 -0.46 4.07 -12.75
C LYS A 98 0.98 3.81 -13.20
N GLY A 99 1.56 4.68 -14.02
CA GLY A 99 2.99 4.62 -14.39
C GLY A 99 3.89 4.72 -13.16
N PHE A 100 3.65 5.72 -12.31
CA PHE A 100 4.38 5.90 -11.04
C PHE A 100 4.22 4.71 -10.11
N TRP A 101 3.01 4.16 -10.01
CA TRP A 101 2.74 2.95 -9.23
C TRP A 101 3.53 1.73 -9.75
N ARG A 102 3.59 1.54 -11.08
CA ARG A 102 4.36 0.43 -11.66
C ARG A 102 5.85 0.60 -11.43
N ALA A 103 6.39 1.80 -11.64
CA ALA A 103 7.80 2.09 -11.40
C ALA A 103 8.18 1.84 -9.93
N SER A 104 7.34 2.25 -8.97
CA SER A 104 7.60 2.01 -7.55
C SER A 104 7.59 0.53 -7.19
N GLN A 105 6.66 -0.27 -7.74
CA GLN A 105 6.63 -1.71 -7.55
C GLN A 105 7.92 -2.38 -8.05
N VAL A 106 8.41 -1.98 -9.23
CA VAL A 106 9.66 -2.51 -9.79
C VAL A 106 10.87 -2.10 -8.94
N LEU A 107 10.94 -0.83 -8.53
CA LEU A 107 12.02 -0.31 -7.67
C LEU A 107 12.05 -1.01 -6.30
N LYS A 108 10.89 -1.37 -5.76
CA LYS A 108 10.77 -2.17 -4.53
C LYS A 108 11.42 -3.54 -4.69
N GLU A 109 11.12 -4.26 -5.78
CA GLU A 109 11.74 -5.56 -6.08
C GLU A 109 13.25 -5.46 -6.33
N LEU A 110 13.72 -4.32 -6.83
CA LEU A 110 15.16 -4.01 -6.97
C LEU A 110 15.83 -3.61 -5.65
N GLY A 111 15.10 -3.56 -4.53
CA GLY A 111 15.60 -3.10 -3.23
C GLY A 111 15.86 -1.59 -3.15
N GLN A 112 15.42 -0.82 -4.14
CA GLN A 112 15.62 0.62 -4.24
C GLN A 112 14.46 1.38 -3.59
N LEU A 113 14.22 1.11 -2.30
CA LEU A 113 13.03 1.57 -1.57
C LEU A 113 12.87 3.09 -1.58
N TYR A 114 13.95 3.86 -1.42
CA TYR A 114 13.88 5.32 -1.44
C TYR A 114 13.47 5.88 -2.80
N ARG A 115 14.07 5.36 -3.87
CA ARG A 115 13.66 5.74 -5.24
C ARG A 115 12.20 5.36 -5.50
N ALA A 116 11.73 4.24 -4.94
CA ALA A 116 10.32 3.87 -5.05
C ALA A 116 9.41 4.90 -4.36
N VAL A 117 9.82 5.43 -3.22
CA VAL A 117 9.07 6.46 -2.48
C VAL A 117 9.17 7.83 -3.17
N ASP A 118 10.32 8.20 -3.72
CA ASP A 118 10.48 9.41 -4.56
C ASP A 118 9.48 9.39 -5.73
N ILE A 119 9.44 8.28 -6.46
CA ILE A 119 8.52 8.10 -7.59
C ILE A 119 7.06 8.14 -7.14
N LEU A 120 6.71 7.52 -6.00
CA LEU A 120 5.35 7.61 -5.46
C LEU A 120 5.01 9.04 -5.02
N ASN A 121 5.98 9.79 -4.49
CA ASN A 121 5.79 11.17 -4.11
C ASN A 121 5.49 12.07 -5.33
N GLU A 122 6.25 11.91 -6.42
CA GLU A 122 5.95 12.59 -7.69
C GLU A 122 4.58 12.18 -8.25
N GLY A 123 4.24 10.89 -8.15
CA GLY A 123 2.94 10.38 -8.58
C GLY A 123 1.78 10.87 -7.71
N LEU A 124 2.01 11.18 -6.42
CA LEU A 124 1.01 11.78 -5.53
C LEU A 124 0.68 13.21 -5.96
N ASP A 125 1.69 13.99 -6.37
CA ASP A 125 1.48 15.33 -6.94
C ASP A 125 0.65 15.29 -8.23
N ALA A 126 0.87 14.28 -9.08
CA ALA A 126 0.04 14.03 -10.25
C ALA A 126 -1.38 13.58 -9.85
N CYS A 127 -1.50 12.70 -8.85
CA CYS A 127 -2.76 12.18 -8.34
C CYS A 127 -3.66 13.27 -7.76
N MET A 128 -3.08 14.27 -7.09
CA MET A 128 -3.82 15.43 -6.58
C MET A 128 -4.41 16.30 -7.70
N LYS A 129 -3.85 16.26 -8.91
CA LYS A 129 -4.29 17.06 -10.06
C LYS A 129 -5.27 16.30 -10.96
N TYR A 130 -5.03 15.02 -11.19
CA TYR A 130 -5.66 14.27 -12.27
C TYR A 130 -6.49 13.06 -11.82
N SER A 131 -6.42 12.66 -10.54
CA SER A 131 -7.06 11.43 -10.07
C SER A 131 -8.00 11.61 -8.88
N ASN A 132 -8.70 10.53 -8.54
CA ASN A 132 -9.66 10.50 -7.44
C ASN A 132 -8.97 10.27 -6.08
N LYS A 133 -9.75 10.40 -4.98
CA LYS A 133 -9.25 10.20 -3.61
C LYS A 133 -8.81 8.75 -3.31
N ASP A 134 -9.35 7.74 -3.99
CA ASP A 134 -8.99 6.33 -3.77
C ASP A 134 -7.58 6.02 -4.29
N ASP A 135 -7.18 6.64 -5.41
CA ASP A 135 -5.80 6.56 -5.89
C ASP A 135 -4.85 7.21 -4.89
N GLN A 136 -5.18 8.37 -4.33
CA GLN A 136 -4.37 9.02 -3.30
C GLN A 136 -4.17 8.10 -2.08
N LEU A 137 -5.24 7.44 -1.62
CA LEU A 137 -5.18 6.46 -0.53
C LEU A 137 -4.24 5.29 -0.87
N THR A 138 -4.29 4.82 -2.12
CA THR A 138 -3.44 3.74 -2.62
C THR A 138 -1.96 4.15 -2.56
N PHE A 139 -1.62 5.35 -3.02
CA PHE A 139 -0.27 5.91 -2.92
C PHE A 139 0.21 6.05 -1.47
N PHE A 140 -0.60 6.63 -0.58
CA PHE A 140 -0.25 6.75 0.84
C PHE A 140 0.01 5.38 1.50
N THR A 141 -0.84 4.39 1.19
CA THR A 141 -0.73 3.03 1.72
C THR A 141 0.58 2.37 1.30
N GLU A 142 0.95 2.48 0.02
CA GLU A 142 2.18 1.88 -0.49
C GLU A 142 3.42 2.59 0.01
N MET A 143 3.41 3.94 0.04
CA MET A 143 4.52 4.71 0.61
C MET A 143 4.75 4.31 2.07
N ALA A 144 3.70 4.21 2.89
CA ALA A 144 3.82 3.79 4.29
C ALA A 144 4.40 2.37 4.40
N THR A 145 3.97 1.46 3.53
CA THR A 145 4.46 0.08 3.50
C THR A 145 5.95 0.03 3.14
N ILE A 146 6.36 0.74 2.08
CA ILE A 146 7.77 0.77 1.66
C ILE A 146 8.65 1.41 2.74
N LEU A 147 8.21 2.54 3.30
CA LEU A 147 8.96 3.24 4.34
C LEU A 147 9.13 2.41 5.61
N SER A 148 8.13 1.60 5.99
CA SER A 148 8.27 0.73 7.16
C SER A 148 9.39 -0.31 7.04
N HIS A 149 9.81 -0.64 5.81
CA HIS A 149 10.91 -1.57 5.53
C HIS A 149 12.25 -0.86 5.22
N ALA A 150 12.26 0.47 5.11
CA ALA A 150 13.44 1.26 4.76
C ALA A 150 14.29 1.59 6.00
N LYS A 151 15.20 0.69 6.37
CA LYS A 151 16.05 0.82 7.58
C LYS A 151 17.07 1.96 7.50
N GLY A 152 17.32 2.63 8.63
CA GLY A 152 18.60 3.31 8.88
C GLY A 152 18.87 4.68 8.23
N CYS A 153 17.90 5.40 7.68
CA CYS A 153 18.13 6.76 7.15
C CYS A 153 16.97 7.72 7.41
N SER A 154 17.28 9.01 7.60
CA SER A 154 16.34 10.09 7.90
C SER A 154 15.22 10.23 6.85
N VAL A 155 14.07 9.60 7.12
CA VAL A 155 12.88 9.54 6.26
C VAL A 155 12.11 10.88 6.20
N ASN A 156 12.66 11.93 6.83
CA ASN A 156 12.02 13.24 7.05
C ASN A 156 11.41 13.88 5.78
N PRO A 157 12.05 13.86 4.59
CA PRO A 157 11.45 14.47 3.39
C PRO A 157 10.16 13.78 2.95
N PHE A 158 10.14 12.44 3.00
CA PHE A 158 9.02 11.61 2.55
C PHE A 158 7.87 11.56 3.55
N LEU A 159 8.20 11.63 4.85
CA LEU A 159 7.19 11.69 5.90
C LEU A 159 6.40 13.00 5.88
N ARG A 160 6.98 14.09 5.38
CA ARG A 160 6.26 15.37 5.19
C ARG A 160 5.22 15.26 4.09
N SER A 161 5.51 14.54 3.02
CA SER A 161 4.55 14.33 1.94
C SER A 161 3.51 13.26 2.27
N LEU A 162 3.84 12.31 3.16
CA LEU A 162 2.89 11.32 3.69
C LEU A 162 1.88 11.90 4.70
N LYS A 163 1.68 13.22 4.75
CA LYS A 163 0.71 13.85 5.67
C LYS A 163 -0.58 14.20 4.91
N PRO A 164 -1.55 13.28 4.82
CA PRO A 164 -2.92 13.68 4.55
C PRO A 164 -3.33 14.77 5.54
N SER A 165 -3.74 15.92 5.01
CA SER A 165 -4.23 17.04 5.82
C SER A 165 -5.53 16.68 6.56
N GLU A 166 -6.37 15.85 5.94
CA GLU A 166 -7.65 15.40 6.48
C GLU A 166 -7.48 14.19 7.41
N LYS A 167 -7.97 14.30 8.66
CA LYS A 167 -8.03 13.17 9.62
C LYS A 167 -8.79 11.97 9.06
N SER A 168 -9.86 12.19 8.31
CA SER A 168 -10.66 11.14 7.67
C SER A 168 -9.84 10.31 6.66
N THR A 169 -8.93 10.96 5.92
CA THR A 169 -8.02 10.29 4.98
C THR A 169 -7.00 9.45 5.75
N LYS A 170 -6.43 9.97 6.84
CA LYS A 170 -5.55 9.19 7.70
C LYS A 170 -6.23 7.92 8.24
N VAL A 171 -7.46 8.01 8.73
CA VAL A 171 -8.24 6.84 9.18
C VAL A 171 -8.42 5.82 8.06
N LYS A 172 -8.74 6.26 6.83
CA LYS A 172 -8.88 5.37 5.67
C LYS A 172 -7.58 4.68 5.28
N VAL A 173 -6.43 5.35 5.41
CA VAL A 173 -5.11 4.74 5.20
C VAL A 173 -4.90 3.61 6.21
N ILE A 174 -5.17 3.83 7.50
CA ILE A 174 -5.07 2.79 8.53
C ILE A 174 -6.02 1.62 8.22
N GLN A 175 -7.27 1.89 7.83
CA GLN A 175 -8.23 0.85 7.45
C GLN A 175 -7.73 -0.02 6.28
N ARG A 176 -7.12 0.60 5.25
CA ARG A 176 -6.56 -0.13 4.11
C ARG A 176 -5.30 -0.92 4.50
N LEU A 177 -4.46 -0.39 5.38
CA LEU A 177 -3.31 -1.13 5.92
C LEU A 177 -3.75 -2.35 6.74
N ILE A 178 -4.82 -2.24 7.54
CA ILE A 178 -5.40 -3.38 8.27
C ILE A 178 -5.90 -4.44 7.29
N TYR A 179 -6.68 -4.04 6.27
CA TYR A 179 -7.18 -4.95 5.25
C TYR A 179 -6.03 -5.69 4.53
N ASN A 180 -4.92 -4.99 4.26
CA ASN A 180 -3.73 -5.55 3.64
C ASN A 180 -2.81 -6.30 4.63
N LYS A 181 -3.16 -6.38 5.92
CA LYS A 181 -2.34 -6.97 7.00
C LYS A 181 -0.94 -6.35 7.12
N ALA A 182 -0.82 -5.08 6.73
CA ALA A 182 0.42 -4.30 6.74
C ALA A 182 0.69 -3.69 8.13
N TRP A 183 0.78 -4.56 9.14
CA TRP A 183 0.91 -4.18 10.55
C TRP A 183 2.19 -3.39 10.86
N GLU A 184 3.30 -3.70 10.19
CA GLU A 184 4.57 -2.97 10.36
C GLU A 184 4.44 -1.50 9.92
N ALA A 185 3.69 -1.25 8.84
CA ALA A 185 3.38 0.10 8.38
C ALA A 185 2.48 0.85 9.37
N ILE A 186 1.52 0.17 9.98
CA ILE A 186 0.70 0.76 11.06
C ILE A 186 1.59 1.14 12.24
N SER A 187 2.49 0.25 12.65
CA SER A 187 3.47 0.55 13.71
C SER A 187 4.30 1.78 13.36
N TYR A 188 4.87 1.80 12.16
CA TYR A 188 5.66 2.93 11.66
C TYR A 188 4.90 4.27 11.76
N LEU A 189 3.63 4.32 11.36
CA LEU A 189 2.84 5.56 11.38
C LEU A 189 2.35 5.98 12.79
N VAL A 190 2.08 5.01 13.66
CA VAL A 190 1.42 5.24 14.96
C VAL A 190 2.42 5.38 16.10
N THR A 191 3.44 4.53 16.13
CA THR A 191 4.45 4.50 17.20
C THR A 191 5.77 5.13 16.75
N GLY A 192 6.00 5.23 15.44
CA GLY A 192 7.31 5.61 14.88
C GLY A 192 8.28 4.44 14.81
N VAL A 193 7.86 3.23 15.22
CA VAL A 193 8.77 2.08 15.32
C VAL A 193 8.51 1.08 14.21
N SER A 194 9.55 0.77 13.44
CA SER A 194 9.57 -0.32 12.46
C SER A 194 10.93 -1.00 12.48
N SER A 195 10.94 -2.33 12.31
CA SER A 195 12.19 -3.12 12.30
C SER A 195 13.18 -2.87 13.48
N GLY A 196 12.70 -2.33 14.60
CA GLY A 196 13.50 -2.01 15.80
C GLY A 196 14.11 -0.61 15.85
N ASP A 197 13.98 0.17 14.79
CA ASP A 197 14.39 1.58 14.75
C ASP A 197 13.22 2.47 15.19
N ASN A 198 13.50 3.50 15.99
CA ASN A 198 12.51 4.49 16.41
C ASN A 198 12.70 5.79 15.63
N ASP A 199 11.73 6.12 14.78
CA ASP A 199 11.64 7.39 14.06
C ASP A 199 10.48 8.22 14.60
N GLU A 200 10.76 9.12 15.54
CA GLU A 200 9.74 10.01 16.12
C GLU A 200 9.03 10.87 15.07
N LEU A 201 9.67 11.14 13.92
CA LEU A 201 9.06 11.91 12.84
C LEU A 201 8.02 11.09 12.08
N ALA A 202 8.13 9.77 12.11
CA ALA A 202 7.18 8.85 11.48
C ALA A 202 5.86 8.75 12.26
N LYS A 203 5.89 9.08 13.57
CA LYS A 203 4.73 9.16 14.47
C LYS A 203 3.78 10.31 14.10
N SER A 204 3.11 10.15 12.97
CA SER A 204 2.29 11.18 12.32
C SER A 204 0.78 10.94 12.49
N PHE A 205 0.42 9.78 13.03
CA PHE A 205 -0.97 9.31 13.21
C PHE A 205 -1.34 9.12 14.69
N CYS A 206 -0.49 9.57 15.63
CA CYS A 206 -0.72 9.40 17.07
C CYS A 206 -1.85 10.25 17.66
N ASP A 207 -2.40 11.20 16.88
CA ASP A 207 -3.52 12.07 17.27
C ASP A 207 -4.90 11.53 16.83
N LEU A 208 -4.93 10.34 16.24
CA LEU A 208 -6.14 9.70 15.74
C LEU A 208 -6.79 8.83 16.81
N ASP A 209 -8.12 8.79 16.78
CA ASP A 209 -8.88 7.74 17.44
C ASP A 209 -8.67 6.43 16.67
N LEU A 210 -7.98 5.48 17.30
CA LEU A 210 -7.62 4.17 16.76
C LEU A 210 -8.36 3.04 17.50
N SER A 211 -9.45 3.35 18.19
CA SER A 211 -10.28 2.36 18.90
C SER A 211 -10.81 1.24 18.01
N PHE A 212 -10.98 1.52 16.70
CA PHE A 212 -11.44 0.55 15.70
C PHE A 212 -10.38 -0.49 15.28
N VAL A 213 -9.10 -0.31 15.64
CA VAL A 213 -8.02 -1.21 15.21
C VAL A 213 -8.08 -2.52 16.02
N PRO A 214 -8.19 -3.70 15.37
CA PRO A 214 -8.36 -4.96 16.08
C PRO A 214 -7.01 -5.52 16.58
N VAL A 215 -6.67 -5.24 17.83
CA VAL A 215 -5.41 -5.68 18.47
C VAL A 215 -5.25 -7.21 18.50
N GLY A 216 -6.35 -7.95 18.61
CA GLY A 216 -6.30 -9.42 18.54
C GLY A 216 -5.81 -9.94 17.17
N ASP A 217 -6.19 -9.27 16.07
CA ASP A 217 -5.75 -9.66 14.72
C ASP A 217 -4.25 -9.36 14.55
N LEU A 218 -3.80 -8.19 15.03
CA LEU A 218 -2.38 -7.82 15.08
C LEU A 218 -1.55 -8.90 15.79
N LEU A 219 -1.94 -9.32 17.00
CA LEU A 219 -1.17 -10.29 17.78
C LEU A 219 -1.20 -11.71 17.17
N ARG A 220 -2.29 -12.08 16.51
CA ARG A 220 -2.41 -13.38 15.83
C ARG A 220 -1.60 -13.46 14.55
N GLU A 221 -1.55 -12.36 13.78
CA GLU A 221 -0.93 -12.32 12.46
C GLU A 221 0.56 -11.97 12.49
N THR A 222 1.08 -11.52 13.63
CA THR A 222 2.50 -11.21 13.81
C THR A 222 3.31 -12.39 14.34
N SER A 223 4.46 -12.64 13.72
CA SER A 223 5.43 -13.63 14.22
C SER A 223 6.05 -13.18 15.55
N VAL A 224 6.64 -14.12 16.31
CA VAL A 224 7.37 -13.81 17.55
C VAL A 224 8.47 -12.75 17.33
N SER A 225 9.16 -12.80 16.19
CA SER A 225 10.20 -11.80 15.86
C SER A 225 9.62 -10.39 15.64
N GLN A 226 8.47 -10.29 14.97
CA GLN A 226 7.79 -9.02 14.72
C GLN A 226 7.17 -8.46 16.00
N LYS A 227 6.58 -9.32 16.84
CA LYS A 227 6.08 -8.95 18.17
C LYS A 227 7.19 -8.28 19.00
N LYS A 228 8.38 -8.90 19.05
CA LYS A 228 9.56 -8.34 19.73
C LYS A 228 10.02 -7.01 19.12
N SER A 229 10.01 -6.91 17.79
CA SER A 229 10.61 -5.78 17.08
C SER A 229 9.75 -4.51 17.12
N TRP A 230 8.43 -4.64 17.02
CA TRP A 230 7.52 -3.49 16.92
C TRP A 230 6.07 -3.83 17.34
N GLY A 231 5.65 -5.09 17.25
CA GLY A 231 4.26 -5.50 17.46
C GLY A 231 3.74 -5.27 18.89
N ILE A 232 4.57 -5.53 19.92
CA ILE A 232 4.19 -5.29 21.31
C ILE A 232 3.96 -3.79 21.57
N GLN A 233 4.87 -2.94 21.12
CA GLN A 233 4.74 -1.50 21.31
C GLN A 233 3.52 -0.94 20.59
N LEU A 234 3.21 -1.45 19.39
CA LEU A 234 1.99 -1.11 18.69
C LEU A 234 0.73 -1.57 19.46
N ALA A 235 0.70 -2.81 19.97
CA ALA A 235 -0.43 -3.31 20.74
C ALA A 235 -0.70 -2.46 21.99
N ILE A 236 0.34 -2.10 22.74
CA ILE A 236 0.26 -1.20 23.90
C ILE A 236 -0.29 0.16 23.47
N ALA A 237 0.24 0.75 22.40
CA ALA A 237 -0.21 2.06 21.93
C ALA A 237 -1.69 2.04 21.54
N LEU A 238 -2.13 1.03 20.78
CA LEU A 238 -3.51 0.89 20.32
C LEU A 238 -4.50 0.71 21.49
N LEU A 239 -4.20 -0.17 22.45
CA LEU A 239 -5.02 -0.32 23.65
C LEU A 239 -5.04 0.96 24.48
N GLY A 240 -3.89 1.66 24.59
CA GLY A 240 -3.81 2.98 25.23
C GLY A 240 -4.64 4.05 24.53
N TYR A 241 -4.85 3.94 23.21
CA TYR A 241 -5.73 4.79 22.42
C TYR A 241 -7.20 4.35 22.44
N GLY A 242 -7.55 3.30 23.20
CA GLY A 242 -8.93 2.87 23.41
C GLY A 242 -9.39 1.71 22.54
N SER A 243 -8.48 0.96 21.89
CA SER A 243 -8.86 -0.33 21.28
C SER A 243 -9.43 -1.29 22.35
N SER A 244 -10.48 -2.04 21.99
CA SER A 244 -11.22 -2.87 22.95
C SER A 244 -10.44 -4.11 23.40
N PHE A 245 -10.35 -4.28 24.72
CA PHE A 245 -9.84 -5.50 25.35
C PHE A 245 -10.76 -6.68 25.06
N GLU A 246 -12.08 -6.48 25.10
CA GLU A 246 -13.08 -7.51 24.85
C GLU A 246 -12.94 -8.08 23.44
N GLN A 247 -12.76 -7.21 22.44
CA GLN A 247 -12.56 -7.65 21.06
C GLN A 247 -11.26 -8.45 20.91
N MET A 248 -10.19 -8.05 21.60
CA MET A 248 -8.93 -8.80 21.62
C MET A 248 -9.12 -10.20 22.23
N GLU A 249 -9.82 -10.29 23.37
CA GLU A 249 -10.10 -11.56 24.04
C GLU A 249 -10.95 -12.50 23.18
N LEU A 250 -12.00 -11.98 22.55
CA LEU A 250 -12.86 -12.74 21.62
C LEU A 250 -12.06 -13.28 20.43
N THR A 251 -11.22 -12.44 19.83
CA THR A 251 -10.42 -12.78 18.65
C THR A 251 -9.35 -13.86 18.95
N LEU A 252 -8.83 -13.89 20.17
CA LEU A 252 -7.77 -14.83 20.59
C LEU A 252 -8.29 -16.01 21.44
N GLY A 253 -9.56 -15.96 21.88
CA GLY A 253 -10.19 -17.01 22.69
C GLY A 253 -9.60 -17.16 24.10
N GLN A 254 -8.97 -16.11 24.63
CA GLN A 254 -8.28 -16.10 25.92
C GLN A 254 -8.50 -14.77 26.63
N ALA A 255 -8.47 -14.77 27.97
CA ALA A 255 -8.54 -13.52 28.73
C ALA A 255 -7.27 -12.67 28.52
N ALA A 256 -7.39 -11.34 28.61
CA ALA A 256 -6.33 -10.38 28.30
C ALA A 256 -5.04 -10.69 29.06
N ILE A 257 -5.13 -10.98 30.36
CA ILE A 257 -3.95 -11.32 31.18
C ILE A 257 -3.26 -12.60 30.69
N HIS A 258 -4.01 -13.63 30.28
CA HIS A 258 -3.42 -14.86 29.73
C HIS A 258 -2.68 -14.58 28.42
N ILE A 259 -3.27 -13.74 27.55
CA ILE A 259 -2.62 -13.27 26.31
C ILE A 259 -1.31 -12.54 26.65
N GLY A 260 -1.32 -11.69 27.67
CA GLY A 260 -0.13 -10.99 28.16
C GLY A 260 0.96 -11.93 28.65
N VAL A 261 0.62 -12.92 29.48
CA VAL A 261 1.57 -13.93 29.99
C VAL A 261 2.13 -14.77 28.84
N GLN A 262 1.29 -15.25 27.93
CA GLN A 262 1.74 -16.03 26.78
C GLN A 262 2.67 -15.20 25.90
N THR A 263 2.30 -13.95 25.59
CA THR A 263 3.14 -13.04 24.79
C THR A 263 4.48 -12.81 25.48
N ALA A 264 4.50 -12.63 26.80
CA ALA A 264 5.74 -12.47 27.56
C ALA A 264 6.62 -13.72 27.55
N LEU A 265 6.04 -14.92 27.62
CA LEU A 265 6.79 -16.18 27.52
C LEU A 265 7.35 -16.39 26.11
N GLU A 266 6.58 -16.09 25.07
CA GLU A 266 7.01 -16.19 23.66
C GLU A 266 8.12 -15.19 23.34
N THR A 267 7.98 -13.95 23.82
CA THR A 267 8.83 -12.85 23.38
C THR A 267 9.99 -12.54 24.33
N GLY A 268 9.86 -12.88 25.61
CA GLY A 268 10.75 -12.44 26.68
C GLY A 268 10.52 -10.99 27.12
N ASP A 269 9.51 -10.31 26.56
CA ASP A 269 9.18 -8.91 26.85
C ASP A 269 7.98 -8.83 27.81
N LEU A 270 8.19 -8.19 28.96
CA LEU A 270 7.19 -8.05 30.02
C LEU A 270 6.34 -6.78 29.88
N GLU A 271 6.67 -5.86 28.99
CA GLU A 271 6.01 -4.54 28.90
C GLU A 271 4.52 -4.67 28.59
N PHE A 272 4.15 -5.59 27.69
CA PHE A 272 2.74 -5.83 27.38
C PHE A 272 1.97 -6.33 28.60
N LEU A 273 2.53 -7.31 29.32
CA LEU A 273 1.90 -7.86 30.52
C LEU A 273 1.77 -6.79 31.62
N LYS A 274 2.82 -5.98 31.84
CA LYS A 274 2.77 -4.87 32.81
C LYS A 274 1.68 -3.87 32.44
N PHE A 275 1.59 -3.49 31.17
CA PHE A 275 0.54 -2.61 30.67
C PHE A 275 -0.84 -3.18 30.95
N LEU A 276 -1.09 -4.44 30.58
CA LEU A 276 -2.36 -5.10 30.82
C LEU A 276 -2.70 -5.17 32.31
N LEU A 277 -1.76 -5.54 33.19
CA LEU A 277 -2.03 -5.57 34.62
C LEU A 277 -2.40 -4.18 35.16
N ALA A 278 -1.74 -3.13 34.70
CA ALA A 278 -2.04 -1.76 35.13
C ALA A 278 -3.42 -1.27 34.62
N THR A 279 -3.76 -1.53 33.36
CA THR A 279 -4.97 -0.96 32.74
C THR A 279 -6.20 -1.87 32.87
N PHE A 280 -6.01 -3.18 32.73
CA PHE A 280 -7.10 -4.15 32.74
C PHE A 280 -7.66 -4.38 34.14
N ILE A 281 -6.80 -4.52 35.16
CA ILE A 281 -7.26 -4.70 36.56
C ILE A 281 -8.07 -3.49 37.01
N ASP A 282 -7.61 -2.28 36.69
CA ASP A 282 -8.36 -1.04 36.97
C ASP A 282 -9.70 -1.00 36.23
N SER A 283 -9.79 -1.57 35.02
CA SER A 283 -11.04 -1.64 34.24
C SER A 283 -12.00 -2.72 34.77
N GLN A 284 -11.48 -3.88 35.19
CA GLN A 284 -12.28 -4.98 35.71
C GLN A 284 -12.83 -4.64 37.10
N ALA A 285 -12.01 -4.04 37.96
CA ALA A 285 -12.44 -3.52 39.25
C ALA A 285 -13.56 -2.48 39.10
N LYS A 286 -13.53 -1.66 38.04
CA LYS A 286 -14.61 -0.71 37.71
C LYS A 286 -15.87 -1.41 37.19
N LYS A 287 -15.75 -2.46 36.37
CA LYS A 287 -16.89 -3.27 35.90
C LYS A 287 -17.59 -3.98 37.05
N ASP A 288 -16.83 -4.66 37.90
CA ASP A 288 -17.35 -5.36 39.08
C ASP A 288 -18.06 -4.38 40.04
N MET A 289 -17.60 -3.13 40.15
CA MET A 289 -18.24 -2.08 40.96
C MET A 289 -19.58 -1.55 40.41
N ILE A 290 -19.79 -1.66 39.09
CA ILE A 290 -21.05 -1.29 38.42
C ILE A 290 -22.06 -2.42 38.56
N ASP A 291 -21.61 -3.68 38.50
CA ASP A 291 -22.46 -4.86 38.62
C ASP A 291 -22.99 -5.08 40.05
N ILE A 292 -22.31 -4.56 41.08
CA ILE A 292 -22.76 -4.58 42.49
C ILE A 292 -23.89 -3.53 42.77
N LYS A 293 -24.19 -2.63 41.83
CA LYS A 293 -25.17 -1.54 42.02
C LYS A 293 -26.59 -1.81 41.50
N TRP A 294 -26.96 -3.08 41.28
CA TRP A 294 -28.33 -3.51 40.97
C TRP A 294 -28.87 -4.44 42.07
#